data_AF-A0ABD2VUM8-F1
#
_entry.id   AF-A0ABD2VUM8-F1
#
_cell.length_a   1.000
_cell.length_b   1.000
_cell.length_c   1.000
_cell.angle_alpha   90.00
_cell.angle_beta   90.00
_cell.angle_gamma   90.00
#
_symmetry.space_group_name_H-M   'P 1'
#
loop_
_entity.id
_entity.type
_entity.pdbx_description
1 polymer ?
#
loop_
_entity_poly.entity_id
_entity_poly.type
_entity_poly.pdbx_seq_one_letter_code
_entity_poly.pdbx_strand_id
1 'polypeptide(L)'
;METRGVVIICCKHLEIQTFKIQDQELICLKEKLDSYFSEYSYFLMPHTGYQIAQNIKLNGLLSEIRNDRKQQIINFVPKLLAPENLDINKIGPSIVTASSLFEHFKNGIQFYRNLDLLNIRNILVIKYNLPAMLNAVDMYEELMNTFCGPNLPYLKNERFQSAHDVCYNQAI
;
A
#
# COMPACT_ATOMS: atom_id res chain seq x y z
N MET A 1 10.86 0.30 11.71
CA MET A 1 10.41 -1.03 12.15
C MET A 1 11.43 -2.00 11.62
N GLU A 2 12.23 -2.64 12.47
CA GLU A 2 13.18 -3.66 12.02
C GLU A 2 12.42 -4.98 11.98
N THR A 3 11.73 -5.23 10.87
CA THR A 3 11.03 -6.49 10.64
C THR A 3 11.73 -7.26 9.54
N ARG A 4 12.06 -8.53 9.81
CA ARG A 4 12.44 -9.48 8.77
C ARG A 4 11.21 -9.92 8.01
N GLY A 5 11.23 -9.74 6.69
CA GLY A 5 10.18 -10.22 5.78
C GLY A 5 10.57 -11.55 5.16
N VAL A 6 9.62 -12.48 5.04
CA VAL A 6 9.80 -13.65 4.17
C VAL A 6 8.71 -13.66 3.12
N VAL A 7 9.12 -13.51 1.86
CA VAL A 7 8.22 -13.53 0.73
C VAL A 7 8.23 -14.94 0.14
N ILE A 8 7.09 -15.61 0.24
CA ILE A 8 6.90 -16.94 -0.36
C ILE A 8 6.39 -16.75 -1.78
N ILE A 9 7.17 -17.22 -2.74
CA ILE A 9 6.83 -17.16 -4.16
C ILE A 9 6.47 -18.59 -4.61
N CYS A 10 5.24 -18.78 -5.07
CA CYS A 10 4.84 -20.03 -5.72
C CYS A 10 5.22 -19.98 -7.20
N CYS A 11 6.02 -20.94 -7.68
CA CYS A 11 6.38 -21.04 -9.09
C CYS A 11 5.16 -21.08 -10.01
N LYS A 12 4.88 -19.96 -10.69
CA LYS A 12 4.50 -19.90 -12.10
C LYS A 12 5.12 -18.63 -12.68
N HIS A 13 6.10 -18.80 -13.58
CA HIS A 13 6.78 -17.78 -14.38
C HIS A 13 7.21 -16.51 -13.63
N LEU A 14 8.36 -16.56 -12.96
CA LEU A 14 9.23 -15.39 -12.89
C LEU A 14 10.19 -15.48 -14.08
N GLU A 15 9.72 -15.04 -15.24
CA GLU A 15 10.65 -14.46 -16.20
C GLU A 15 11.17 -13.19 -15.54
N ILE A 16 12.32 -13.30 -14.86
CA ILE A 16 13.08 -12.12 -14.48
C ILE A 16 13.52 -11.51 -15.80
N GLN A 17 12.76 -10.52 -16.30
CA GLN A 17 13.20 -9.66 -17.38
C GLN A 17 14.38 -8.84 -16.86
N THR A 18 15.55 -9.45 -16.84
CA THR A 18 16.82 -8.73 -16.89
C THR A 18 16.90 -8.13 -18.28
N PHE A 19 16.33 -6.94 -18.49
CA PHE A 19 16.91 -5.86 -19.31
C PHE A 19 15.94 -4.69 -19.53
N LYS A 20 16.57 -3.50 -19.60
CA LYS A 20 16.08 -2.17 -20.00
C LYS A 20 15.39 -1.34 -18.90
N ILE A 21 16.07 -0.23 -18.58
CA ILE A 21 15.60 1.01 -17.93
C ILE A 21 14.34 0.76 -17.07
N GLN A 22 14.56 0.50 -15.77
CA GLN A 22 13.42 0.36 -14.86
C GLN A 22 12.65 1.68 -14.80
N ASP A 23 11.33 1.61 -14.96
CA ASP A 23 10.44 2.73 -14.74
C ASP A 23 10.74 3.36 -13.37
N GLN A 24 10.75 4.69 -13.28
CA GLN A 24 11.00 5.40 -12.01
C GLN A 24 10.03 4.96 -10.91
N GLU A 25 8.79 4.59 -11.27
CA GLU A 25 7.81 4.04 -10.31
C GLU A 25 8.27 2.69 -9.72
N LEU A 26 8.87 1.79 -10.52
CA LEU A 26 9.40 0.51 -10.06
C LEU A 26 10.62 0.69 -9.16
N ILE A 27 11.50 1.65 -9.48
CA ILE A 27 12.66 1.99 -8.65
C ILE A 27 12.18 2.52 -7.29
N CYS A 28 11.27 3.49 -7.28
CA CYS A 28 10.70 4.06 -6.07
C CYS A 28 10.02 3.00 -5.19
N LEU A 29 9.33 2.03 -5.81
CA LEU A 29 8.70 0.94 -5.08
C LEU A 29 9.73 0.02 -4.40
N LYS A 30 10.85 -0.28 -5.07
CA LYS A 30 11.94 -1.06 -4.48
C LYS A 30 12.61 -0.33 -3.33
N GLU A 31 12.94 0.95 -3.50
CA GLU A 31 13.51 1.78 -2.43
C GLU A 31 12.59 1.84 -1.21
N LYS A 32 11.27 1.93 -1.43
CA LYS A 32 10.27 1.87 -0.36
C LYS A 32 10.29 0.52 0.35
N LEU A 33 10.30 -0.60 -0.38
CA LEU A 33 10.40 -1.93 0.22
C LEU A 33 11.66 -2.07 1.07
N ASP A 34 12.80 -1.61 0.56
CA ASP A 34 14.08 -1.64 1.28
C ASP A 34 14.05 -0.75 2.55
N SER A 35 13.26 0.33 2.56
CA SER A 35 13.09 1.17 3.75
C SER A 35 12.14 0.60 4.82
N TYR A 36 11.25 -0.33 4.45
CA TYR A 36 10.29 -0.92 5.38
C TYR A 36 10.83 -2.15 6.11
N PHE A 37 11.70 -2.94 5.46
CA PHE A 37 12.22 -4.18 6.01
C PHE A 37 13.72 -4.06 6.27
N SER A 38 14.17 -4.54 7.43
CA SER A 38 15.60 -4.62 7.74
C SER A 38 16.31 -5.72 6.95
N GLU A 39 15.59 -6.79 6.65
CA GLU A 39 16.05 -7.88 5.78
C GLU A 39 14.81 -8.55 5.17
N TYR A 40 14.90 -8.96 3.91
CA TYR A 40 13.89 -9.80 3.29
C TYR A 40 14.54 -10.97 2.58
N SER A 41 13.87 -12.13 2.64
CA SER A 41 14.30 -13.33 1.94
C SER A 41 13.19 -13.90 1.07
N TYR A 42 13.60 -14.63 0.05
CA TYR A 42 12.70 -15.28 -0.88
C TYR A 42 12.75 -16.79 -0.69
N PHE A 43 11.59 -17.42 -0.62
CA PHE A 43 11.49 -18.88 -0.61
C PHE A 43 10.59 -19.35 -1.76
N LEU A 44 11.16 -20.21 -2.61
CA LEU A 44 10.46 -20.74 -3.77
C LEU A 44 9.73 -22.03 -3.38
N MET A 45 8.41 -22.00 -3.38
CA MET A 45 7.61 -23.16 -3.06
C MET A 45 7.11 -23.86 -4.33
N PRO A 46 7.22 -25.20 -4.42
CA PRO A 46 6.68 -25.95 -5.55
C PRO A 46 5.16 -25.80 -5.61
N HIS A 47 4.64 -25.88 -6.83
CA HIS A 47 3.21 -25.81 -7.10
C HIS A 47 2.45 -26.83 -6.23
N THR A 48 1.35 -26.39 -5.61
CA THR A 48 0.51 -27.19 -4.69
C THR A 48 -0.01 -28.49 -5.31
N GLY A 49 -0.08 -28.56 -6.64
CA GLY A 49 -0.62 -29.68 -7.39
C GLY A 49 -2.09 -29.41 -7.76
N TYR A 50 -2.52 -29.89 -8.93
CA TYR A 50 -3.84 -29.56 -9.47
C TYR A 50 -4.99 -30.13 -8.61
N GLN A 51 -4.77 -31.32 -8.01
CA GLN A 51 -5.73 -31.96 -7.10
C GLN A 51 -5.99 -31.15 -5.82
N ILE A 52 -4.96 -30.45 -5.31
CA ILE A 52 -5.06 -29.56 -4.14
C ILE A 52 -5.64 -28.19 -4.56
N ALA A 53 -5.35 -27.71 -5.76
CA ALA A 53 -5.87 -26.42 -6.21
C ALA A 53 -7.37 -26.42 -6.55
N GLN A 54 -7.96 -27.59 -6.83
CA GLN A 54 -9.35 -27.71 -7.31
C GLN A 54 -10.33 -28.34 -6.32
N ASN A 55 -9.86 -28.97 -5.25
CA ASN A 55 -10.75 -29.58 -4.26
C ASN A 55 -11.01 -28.65 -3.09
N ILE A 56 -12.26 -28.23 -2.93
CA ILE A 56 -12.73 -27.41 -1.79
C ILE A 56 -12.78 -28.23 -0.48
N LYS A 57 -12.67 -29.57 -0.55
CA LYS A 57 -12.78 -30.51 0.58
C LYS A 57 -11.44 -31.17 0.96
N LEU A 58 -10.32 -30.44 0.87
CA LEU A 58 -9.04 -30.98 1.32
C LEU A 58 -9.02 -31.06 2.84
N ASN A 59 -8.78 -32.25 3.36
CA ASN A 59 -8.76 -32.51 4.80
C ASN A 59 -7.37 -32.22 5.43
N GLY A 60 -6.45 -31.64 4.66
CA GLY A 60 -5.09 -31.33 5.13
C GLY A 60 -4.23 -32.57 5.41
N LEU A 61 -4.63 -33.73 4.90
CA LEU A 61 -3.92 -34.98 5.15
C LEU A 61 -2.57 -34.99 4.43
N LEU A 62 -1.52 -35.44 5.14
CA LEU A 62 -0.18 -35.53 4.55
C LEU A 62 -0.14 -36.47 3.35
N SER A 63 -0.99 -37.50 3.28
CA SER A 63 -1.07 -38.42 2.13
C SER A 63 -1.44 -37.71 0.81
N GLU A 64 -2.21 -36.62 0.89
CA GLU A 64 -2.69 -35.85 -0.27
C GLU A 64 -1.64 -34.87 -0.80
N ILE A 65 -0.58 -34.63 -0.02
CA ILE A 65 0.49 -33.69 -0.36
C ILE A 65 1.58 -34.41 -1.15
N ARG A 66 1.98 -33.82 -2.29
CA ARG A 66 3.12 -34.32 -3.08
C ARG A 66 4.42 -34.30 -2.28
N ASN A 67 5.29 -35.28 -2.54
CA ASN A 67 6.51 -35.47 -1.76
C ASN A 67 7.54 -34.34 -1.92
N ASP A 68 7.64 -33.74 -3.12
CA ASP A 68 8.47 -32.57 -3.39
C ASP A 68 8.08 -31.37 -2.50
N ARG A 69 6.78 -31.13 -2.34
CA ARG A 69 6.27 -30.08 -1.45
C ARG A 69 6.52 -30.40 0.01
N LYS A 70 6.35 -31.65 0.45
CA LYS A 70 6.66 -32.07 1.83
C LYS A 70 8.12 -31.78 2.17
N GLN A 71 9.04 -32.17 1.29
CA GLN A 71 10.47 -31.92 1.47
C GLN A 71 10.78 -30.42 1.60
N GLN A 72 10.13 -29.58 0.77
CA GLN A 72 10.31 -28.14 0.86
C GLN A 72 9.71 -27.54 2.14
N ILE A 73 8.56 -28.03 2.62
CA ILE A 73 7.99 -27.62 3.91
C ILE A 73 8.92 -28.00 5.06
N ILE A 74 9.47 -29.22 5.05
CA ILE A 74 10.44 -29.68 6.05
C ILE A 74 11.68 -28.78 6.07
N ASN A 75 12.12 -28.27 4.92
CA ASN A 75 13.24 -27.33 4.84
C ASN A 75 12.84 -25.89 5.21
N PHE A 76 11.61 -25.49 4.92
CA PHE A 76 11.11 -24.12 5.09
C PHE A 76 10.80 -23.78 6.54
N VAL A 77 10.10 -24.69 7.23
CA VAL A 77 9.63 -24.46 8.60
C VAL A 77 10.79 -24.15 9.56
N PRO A 78 11.92 -24.89 9.56
CA PRO A 78 13.07 -24.56 10.40
C PRO A 78 13.72 -23.22 10.01
N LYS A 79 13.77 -22.87 8.71
CA LYS A 79 14.30 -21.57 8.29
C LYS A 79 13.50 -20.39 8.83
N LEU A 80 12.22 -20.58 9.15
CA LEU A 80 11.37 -19.56 9.77
C LEU A 80 11.36 -19.63 11.29
N LEU A 81 11.23 -20.83 11.86
CA LEU A 81 10.85 -21.04 13.26
C LEU A 81 11.95 -21.64 14.13
N ALA A 82 13.13 -21.94 13.58
CA ALA A 82 14.26 -22.36 14.40
C ALA A 82 14.65 -21.22 15.36
N PRO A 83 15.05 -21.53 16.60
CA PRO A 83 15.27 -20.54 17.64
C PRO A 83 16.31 -19.48 17.26
N GLU A 84 17.31 -19.85 16.44
CA GLU A 84 18.32 -18.95 15.89
C GLU A 84 17.77 -17.94 14.86
N ASN A 85 16.60 -18.20 14.27
CA ASN A 85 15.95 -17.36 13.26
C ASN A 85 14.79 -16.54 13.82
N LEU A 86 14.47 -16.68 15.11
CA LEU A 86 13.36 -15.95 15.75
C LEU A 86 13.82 -14.56 16.18
N ASP A 87 13.28 -13.53 15.52
CA ASP A 87 13.51 -12.15 15.92
C ASP A 87 12.53 -11.70 17.01
N ILE A 88 13.05 -10.94 17.97
CA ILE A 88 12.23 -10.32 19.01
C ILE A 88 11.47 -9.14 18.40
N ASN A 89 10.15 -9.08 18.62
CA ASN A 89 9.34 -7.97 18.15
C ASN A 89 9.81 -6.63 18.71
N LYS A 90 10.08 -5.69 17.80
CA LYS A 90 10.47 -4.31 18.10
C LYS A 90 9.50 -3.34 17.46
N ILE A 91 9.04 -2.35 18.23
CA ILE A 91 8.27 -1.21 17.72
C ILE A 91 9.13 0.03 17.95
N GLY A 92 9.64 0.61 16.85
CA GLY A 92 10.67 1.65 16.93
C GLY A 92 11.97 1.09 17.53
N PRO A 93 12.62 1.81 18.46
CA PRO A 93 13.83 1.34 19.14
C PRO A 93 13.55 0.37 20.30
N SER A 94 12.28 0.16 20.68
CA SER A 94 11.92 -0.56 21.90
C SER A 94 11.54 -2.01 21.62
N ILE A 95 12.07 -2.91 22.44
CA ILE A 95 11.65 -4.31 22.52
C ILE A 95 10.26 -4.37 23.17
N VAL A 96 9.38 -5.18 22.59
CA VAL A 96 7.96 -5.25 22.99
C VAL A 96 7.66 -6.59 23.65
N THR A 97 7.04 -6.55 24.83
CA THR A 97 6.54 -7.74 25.53
C THR A 97 5.17 -8.16 24.98
N ALA A 98 4.75 -9.40 25.23
CA ALA A 98 3.43 -9.88 24.78
C ALA A 98 2.27 -8.99 25.25
N SER A 99 2.33 -8.48 26.48
CA SER A 99 1.31 -7.58 27.03
C SER A 99 1.28 -6.23 26.30
N SER A 100 2.45 -5.64 26.06
CA SER A 100 2.56 -4.37 25.33
C SER A 100 2.14 -4.54 23.86
N LEU A 101 2.49 -5.66 23.23
CA LEU A 101 2.08 -5.99 21.87
C LEU A 101 0.55 -6.02 21.73
N PHE A 102 -0.14 -6.60 22.72
CA PHE A 102 -1.60 -6.64 22.74
C PHE A 102 -2.23 -5.24 22.88
N GLU A 103 -1.61 -4.36 23.66
CA GLU A 103 -2.03 -2.97 23.77
C GLU A 103 -1.82 -2.20 22.46
N HIS A 104 -0.68 -2.38 21.81
CA HIS A 104 -0.42 -1.85 20.46
C HIS A 104 -1.46 -2.33 19.44
N PHE A 105 -1.87 -3.61 19.52
CA PHE A 105 -2.89 -4.15 18.64
C PHE A 105 -4.26 -3.49 18.84
N LYS A 106 -4.68 -3.26 20.09
CA LYS A 106 -5.91 -2.53 20.42
C LYS A 106 -5.87 -1.09 19.90
N ASN A 107 -4.78 -0.39 20.17
CA ASN A 107 -4.59 0.99 19.73
C ASN A 107 -4.58 1.09 18.20
N GLY A 108 -3.94 0.13 17.52
CA GLY A 108 -3.93 0.04 16.06
C GLY A 108 -5.34 -0.16 15.48
N ILE A 109 -6.13 -1.09 16.03
CA ILE A 109 -7.53 -1.28 15.60
C ILE A 109 -8.35 0.00 15.82
N GLN A 110 -8.20 0.65 16.97
CA GLN A 110 -8.90 1.89 17.26
C GLN A 110 -8.49 3.02 16.31
N PHE A 111 -7.19 3.13 16.00
CA PHE A 111 -6.67 4.05 15.00
C PHE A 111 -7.30 3.81 13.62
N TYR A 112 -7.38 2.57 13.15
CA TYR A 112 -8.03 2.23 11.87
C TYR A 112 -9.56 2.37 11.88
N ARG A 113 -10.21 2.35 13.05
CA ARG A 113 -11.64 2.63 13.18
C ARG A 113 -11.94 4.13 13.18
N ASN A 114 -11.03 4.93 13.75
CA ASN A 114 -11.18 6.38 13.88
C ASN A 114 -10.66 7.15 12.67
N LEU A 115 -9.64 6.61 11.99
CA LEU A 115 -9.45 6.89 10.58
C LEU A 115 -10.67 6.29 9.90
N ASP A 116 -11.71 7.10 9.68
CA ASP A 116 -12.69 6.85 8.62
C ASP A 116 -11.89 6.26 7.47
N LEU A 117 -12.08 4.95 7.24
CA LEU A 117 -11.33 4.10 6.32
C LEU A 117 -10.66 5.01 5.33
N LEU A 118 -9.33 5.20 5.42
CA LEU A 118 -8.57 5.87 4.36
C LEU A 118 -9.09 5.21 3.12
N ASN A 119 -10.06 5.86 2.48
CA ASN A 119 -10.80 5.22 1.43
C ASN A 119 -9.67 4.85 0.53
N ILE A 120 -9.54 3.56 0.19
CA ILE A 120 -8.66 3.15 -0.87
C ILE A 120 -9.29 3.83 -2.09
N ARG A 121 -9.09 5.15 -2.18
CA ARG A 121 -9.63 6.00 -3.20
C ARG A 121 -8.89 5.45 -4.38
N ASN A 122 -9.69 5.08 -5.37
CA ASN A 122 -9.16 4.58 -6.61
C ASN A 122 -7.96 5.45 -6.98
N ILE A 123 -6.82 4.83 -7.31
CA ILE A 123 -5.58 5.53 -7.66
C ILE A 123 -5.87 6.60 -8.73
N LEU A 124 -6.86 6.35 -9.61
CA LEU A 124 -7.38 7.31 -10.56
C LEU A 124 -7.87 8.61 -9.92
N VAL A 125 -8.63 8.54 -8.82
CA VAL A 125 -9.16 9.69 -8.10
C VAL A 125 -8.04 10.51 -7.48
N ILE A 126 -7.05 9.87 -6.86
CA ILE A 126 -5.93 10.57 -6.22
C ILE A 126 -4.99 11.18 -7.26
N LYS A 127 -4.69 10.45 -8.33
CA LYS A 127 -3.67 10.86 -9.32
C LYS A 127 -4.20 11.86 -10.34
N TYR A 128 -5.48 11.78 -10.71
CA TYR A 128 -6.05 12.61 -11.78
C TYR A 128 -7.16 13.52 -11.29
N ASN A 129 -8.20 12.98 -10.64
CA ASN A 129 -9.37 13.79 -10.31
C ASN A 129 -9.08 14.85 -9.24
N LEU A 130 -8.33 14.51 -8.20
CA LEU A 130 -8.02 15.42 -7.11
C LEU A 130 -7.10 16.57 -7.56
N PRO A 131 -5.99 16.35 -8.29
CA PRO A 131 -5.19 17.43 -8.83
C PRO A 131 -5.94 18.30 -9.84
N ALA A 132 -6.77 17.70 -10.71
CA ALA A 132 -7.59 18.46 -11.64
C ALA A 132 -8.60 19.35 -10.91
N MET A 133 -9.24 18.83 -9.85
CA MET A 133 -10.14 19.59 -9.00
C MET A 133 -9.42 20.74 -8.28
N LEU A 134 -8.24 20.48 -7.70
CA LEU A 134 -7.45 21.51 -7.03
C LEU A 134 -7.04 22.62 -8.01
N ASN A 135 -6.53 22.24 -9.18
CA ASN A 135 -6.17 23.21 -10.21
C ASN A 135 -7.38 24.05 -10.67
N ALA A 136 -8.55 23.45 -10.83
CA ALA A 136 -9.78 24.18 -11.16
C ALA A 136 -10.16 25.19 -10.08
N VAL A 137 -10.05 24.80 -8.80
CA VAL A 137 -10.32 25.69 -7.66
C VAL A 137 -9.30 26.84 -7.62
N ASP A 138 -8.01 26.53 -7.75
CA ASP A 138 -6.94 27.53 -7.75
C ASP A 138 -7.11 28.52 -8.91
N MET A 139 -7.42 28.03 -10.12
CA MET A 139 -7.70 28.86 -11.29
C MET A 139 -8.91 29.78 -11.05
N TYR A 140 -10.00 29.25 -10.49
CA TYR A 140 -11.17 30.05 -10.16
C TYR A 140 -10.82 31.14 -9.12
N GLU A 141 -10.03 30.80 -8.10
CA GLU A 141 -9.62 31.74 -7.05
C GLU A 141 -8.72 32.86 -7.62
N GLU A 142 -7.75 32.52 -8.46
CA GLU A 142 -6.90 33.50 -9.16
C GLU A 142 -7.74 34.45 -10.03
N LEU A 143 -8.67 33.92 -10.83
CA LEU A 143 -9.54 34.71 -11.69
C LEU A 143 -10.46 35.63 -10.87
N MET A 144 -11.11 35.12 -9.82
CA MET A 144 -11.98 35.91 -8.96
C MET A 144 -11.21 36.99 -8.19
N ASN A 145 -9.96 36.72 -7.78
CA ASN A 145 -9.10 37.69 -7.13
C ASN A 145 -8.79 38.91 -8.03
N THR A 146 -8.87 38.77 -9.37
CA THR A 146 -8.75 39.93 -10.27
C THR A 146 -9.98 40.86 -10.24
N PHE A 147 -11.15 40.36 -9.83
CA PHE A 147 -12.40 41.13 -9.75
C PHE A 147 -12.72 41.62 -8.34
N CYS A 148 -12.46 40.80 -7.33
CA CYS A 148 -12.82 41.06 -5.93
C CYS A 148 -11.71 40.70 -4.93
N GLY A 149 -10.46 40.78 -5.34
CA GLY A 149 -9.30 40.57 -4.47
C GLY A 149 -9.19 41.62 -3.35
N PRO A 150 -8.30 41.38 -2.38
CA PRO A 150 -8.20 42.16 -1.14
C PRO A 150 -7.86 43.64 -1.33
N ASN A 151 -7.24 44.00 -2.46
CA ASN A 151 -6.83 45.37 -2.79
C ASN A 151 -7.83 46.11 -3.70
N LEU A 152 -9.00 45.51 -3.99
CA LEU A 152 -9.98 46.06 -4.92
C LEU A 152 -11.20 46.64 -4.18
N PRO A 153 -11.85 47.67 -4.77
CA PRO A 153 -13.05 48.28 -4.17
C PRO A 153 -14.25 47.34 -4.23
N TYR A 154 -15.26 47.63 -3.40
CA TYR A 154 -16.50 46.87 -3.33
C TYR A 154 -17.17 46.71 -4.72
N LEU A 155 -17.51 45.47 -5.07
CA LEU A 155 -18.19 45.11 -6.30
C LEU A 155 -19.69 44.92 -6.05
N LYS A 156 -20.55 45.54 -6.87
CA LYS A 156 -22.01 45.35 -6.79
C LYS A 156 -22.40 43.92 -7.18
N ASN A 157 -23.43 43.38 -6.51
CA ASN A 157 -23.90 41.99 -6.69
C ASN A 157 -24.13 41.57 -8.15
N GLU A 158 -24.72 42.42 -8.99
CA GLU A 158 -24.97 42.07 -10.40
C GLU A 158 -23.67 41.81 -11.19
N ARG A 159 -22.66 42.67 -11.00
CA ARG A 159 -21.36 42.52 -11.65
C ARG A 159 -20.55 41.39 -11.04
N PHE A 160 -20.71 41.15 -9.73
CA PHE A 160 -20.12 40.01 -9.06
C PHE A 160 -20.63 38.70 -9.63
N GLN A 161 -21.95 38.58 -9.84
CA GLN A 161 -22.54 37.37 -10.40
C GLN A 161 -22.05 37.12 -11.84
N SER A 162 -22.02 38.16 -12.69
CA SER A 162 -21.46 38.02 -14.04
C SER A 162 -19.98 37.62 -14.06
N ALA A 163 -19.17 38.17 -13.15
CA ALA A 163 -17.77 37.78 -13.02
C ALA A 163 -17.62 36.34 -12.53
N HIS A 164 -18.43 35.93 -11.54
CA HIS A 164 -18.50 34.56 -11.06
C HIS A 164 -18.82 33.58 -12.19
N ASP A 165 -19.88 33.84 -12.97
CA ASP A 165 -20.30 32.95 -14.06
C ASP A 165 -19.19 32.78 -15.11
N VAL A 166 -18.44 33.85 -15.43
CA VAL A 166 -17.31 33.78 -16.35
C VAL A 166 -16.16 32.96 -15.76
N CYS A 167 -15.76 33.24 -14.52
CA CYS A 167 -14.63 32.54 -13.87
C CYS A 167 -14.95 31.05 -13.66
N TYR A 168 -16.19 30.73 -13.28
CA TYR A 168 -16.66 29.36 -13.07
C TYR A 168 -16.63 28.55 -14.36
N ASN A 169 -17.13 29.10 -15.47
CA ASN A 169 -17.13 28.43 -16.78
C ASN A 169 -15.73 28.26 -17.37
N GLN A 170 -14.75 29.05 -16.93
CA GLN A 170 -13.35 28.90 -17.35
C GLN A 170 -12.58 27.86 -16.52
N ALA A 171 -13.01 27.62 -15.29
CA ALA A 171 -12.35 26.71 -14.37
C ALA A 171 -12.80 25.24 -14.50
N ILE A 172 -13.93 24.97 -15.16
CA ILE A 172 -14.52 23.64 -15.38
C ILE A 172 -14.35 23.21 -16.84
#